data_AF-A0A414DI45-F1
#
_entry.id   AF-A0A414DI45-F1
#
_cell.length_a   1.000
_cell.length_b   1.000
_cell.length_c   1.000
_cell.angle_alpha   90.00
_cell.angle_beta   90.00
_cell.angle_gamma   90.00
#
_symmetry.space_group_name_H-M   'P 1'
#
loop_
_entity.id
_entity.type
_entity.pdbx_description
1 polymer ?
#
loop_
_entity_poly.entity_id
_entity_poly.type
_entity_poly.pdbx_seq_one_letter_code
_entity_poly.pdbx_strand_id
1 'polypeptide(L)'
;MNNRWVKYLMAGSVTVLMVLVIIFIIRSVKENSLAVSCPDTLVVEYGSTDDEADINETIKKNVLRKKDNKTNIEIEGNVDVTKLGKYDIKIVASRKKKHISRKVAVKVVDTQAPVISLSGDTEITLEAGSNYEEAGFSAVDNYDGDITDKVETSAEVDTYTKGDTTIVYSVKDSSGNEAFTERVIHVEDTTAPQISLTGGEVYYIRMGDTYSEPGYTAVDICDGDVTDKVSVSGNVDTANAGKYTVTYNVSDNCGNESEVQRTVKVVAPMSDDAVNPGDKVVYLTFDDGPGPYTEKLLDILDRYNVKATFFVTNGKPDYQNLIAQEAQRGHTVAIHSASHDYAKIYQSVDAYFADFDEMNSIITAQTGKAADLVRFPGGSSNTISKKYCYGIMSQLVCAVEERGFRYCDWNVSSGDAGGTTSTSQVVANVIAGIKGNNVSVVLQHDIKNFSVDAVEQIIQWGLSEGYTFLPITSTTPMSHHGINN
;
A
#
# COMPACT_ATOMS: atom_id res chain seq x y z
N MET A 1 -97.42 79.89 32.90
CA MET A 1 -96.18 79.21 32.47
C MET A 1 -96.32 77.74 32.85
N ASN A 2 -96.66 76.89 31.86
CA ASN A 2 -95.79 75.83 31.30
C ASN A 2 -95.68 74.61 32.23
N ASN A 3 -95.81 73.35 31.82
CA ASN A 3 -96.19 72.73 30.57
C ASN A 3 -96.30 71.22 30.88
N ARG A 4 -97.28 70.52 30.29
CA ARG A 4 -97.19 69.13 29.78
C ARG A 4 -96.41 68.08 30.62
N TRP A 5 -97.02 67.36 31.57
CA TRP A 5 -96.44 66.06 32.04
C TRP A 5 -97.42 64.95 32.46
N VAL A 6 -98.69 64.97 32.01
CA VAL A 6 -99.66 63.89 32.35
C VAL A 6 -99.84 62.82 31.25
N LYS A 7 -99.06 62.86 30.16
CA LYS A 7 -99.10 61.81 29.11
C LYS A 7 -98.02 60.71 29.22
N TYR A 8 -97.18 60.71 30.26
CA TYR A 8 -96.05 59.76 30.38
C TYR A 8 -96.20 58.64 31.42
N LEU A 9 -97.36 58.51 32.08
CA LEU A 9 -97.54 57.52 33.16
C LEU A 9 -98.29 56.23 32.76
N MET A 10 -98.90 56.16 31.58
CA MET A 10 -99.47 54.92 31.02
C MET A 10 -98.62 54.32 29.89
N ALA A 11 -97.67 55.07 29.31
CA ALA A 11 -96.72 54.55 28.33
C ALA A 11 -95.43 54.01 28.97
N GLY A 12 -94.98 54.59 30.10
CA GLY A 12 -93.72 54.22 30.79
C GLY A 12 -93.75 52.85 31.46
N SER A 13 -94.87 52.46 32.08
CA SER A 13 -95.01 51.15 32.73
C SER A 13 -95.16 50.00 31.74
N VAL A 14 -95.82 50.22 30.59
CA VAL A 14 -95.93 49.22 29.51
C VAL A 14 -94.61 49.08 28.73
N THR A 15 -93.87 50.18 28.51
CA THR A 15 -92.55 50.14 27.85
C THR A 15 -91.43 49.60 28.75
N VAL A 16 -91.41 49.90 30.05
CA VAL A 16 -90.43 49.32 30.99
C VAL A 16 -90.67 47.83 31.19
N LEU A 17 -91.93 47.38 31.24
CA LEU A 17 -92.24 45.95 31.29
C LEU A 17 -91.88 45.25 29.96
N MET A 18 -92.14 45.86 28.79
CA MET A 18 -91.68 45.33 27.49
C MET A 18 -90.16 45.30 27.37
N VAL A 19 -89.43 46.30 27.85
CA VAL A 19 -87.96 46.34 27.82
C VAL A 19 -87.37 45.36 28.83
N LEU A 20 -87.96 45.17 30.01
CA LEU A 20 -87.53 44.12 30.94
C LEU A 20 -87.88 42.72 30.44
N VAL A 21 -89.01 42.54 29.73
CA VAL A 21 -89.35 41.28 29.06
C VAL A 21 -88.48 41.05 27.84
N ILE A 22 -88.10 42.06 27.06
CA ILE A 22 -87.16 41.96 25.94
C ILE A 22 -85.73 41.78 26.44
N ILE A 23 -85.31 42.41 27.55
CA ILE A 23 -84.00 42.17 28.18
C ILE A 23 -83.99 40.83 28.89
N PHE A 24 -85.09 40.39 29.48
CA PHE A 24 -85.23 39.04 30.05
C PHE A 24 -85.36 37.99 28.95
N ILE A 25 -85.98 38.29 27.80
CA ILE A 25 -86.02 37.43 26.61
C ILE A 25 -84.66 37.46 25.92
N ILE A 26 -83.94 38.58 25.82
CA ILE A 26 -82.60 38.67 25.24
C ILE A 26 -81.56 38.08 26.19
N ARG A 27 -81.66 38.27 27.51
CA ARG A 27 -80.85 37.54 28.52
C ARG A 27 -81.23 36.08 28.52
N SER A 28 -82.52 35.71 28.49
CA SER A 28 -82.97 34.32 28.36
C SER A 28 -82.56 33.73 27.02
N VAL A 29 -82.45 34.49 25.94
CA VAL A 29 -82.05 34.05 24.59
C VAL A 29 -80.54 33.99 24.46
N LYS A 30 -79.77 34.91 25.07
CA LYS A 30 -78.30 34.84 25.18
C LYS A 30 -77.83 33.81 26.21
N GLU A 31 -78.56 33.61 27.31
CA GLU A 31 -78.31 32.55 28.30
C GLU A 31 -78.93 31.20 27.90
N ASN A 32 -79.80 31.16 26.87
CA ASN A 32 -80.31 29.94 26.23
C ASN A 32 -79.84 29.77 24.76
N SER A 33 -78.84 30.52 24.28
CA SER A 33 -78.24 30.27 22.96
C SER A 33 -77.14 29.22 23.14
N LEU A 34 -77.40 28.03 22.62
CA LEU A 34 -76.48 26.90 22.66
C LEU A 34 -75.66 26.91 21.37
N ALA A 35 -74.34 27.04 21.46
CA ALA A 35 -73.44 27.08 20.31
C ALA A 35 -72.18 26.25 20.57
N VAL A 36 -71.79 25.43 19.59
CA VAL A 36 -70.60 24.56 19.63
C VAL A 36 -69.46 25.28 18.89
N SER A 37 -68.50 25.82 19.63
CA SER A 37 -67.39 26.62 19.07
C SER A 37 -66.11 25.79 19.00
N CYS A 38 -65.99 24.94 17.98
CA CYS A 38 -64.76 24.20 17.66
C CYS A 38 -64.25 24.52 16.24
N PRO A 39 -62.98 24.22 15.92
CA PRO A 39 -62.50 24.16 14.54
C PRO A 39 -63.34 23.20 13.68
N ASP A 40 -63.37 23.40 12.36
CA ASP A 40 -64.01 22.47 11.42
C ASP A 40 -63.23 21.16 11.27
N THR A 41 -61.94 21.17 11.60
CA THR A 41 -61.07 20.01 11.58
C THR A 41 -60.17 20.01 12.81
N LEU A 42 -60.10 18.86 13.49
CA LEU A 42 -59.15 18.57 14.56
C LEU A 42 -58.08 17.62 14.03
N VAL A 43 -56.86 17.76 14.51
CA VAL A 43 -55.73 16.89 14.15
C VAL A 43 -55.36 16.09 15.38
N VAL A 44 -55.22 14.78 15.22
CA VAL A 44 -54.83 13.83 16.28
C VAL A 44 -53.65 13.02 15.76
N GLU A 45 -52.69 12.76 16.64
CA GLU A 45 -51.48 12.01 16.33
C GLU A 45 -51.76 10.51 16.25
N TYR A 46 -51.13 9.83 15.29
CA TYR A 46 -51.21 8.38 15.17
C TYR A 46 -50.68 7.67 16.42
N GLY A 47 -51.44 6.68 16.89
CA GLY A 47 -51.01 5.82 18.01
C GLY A 47 -50.89 6.54 19.35
N SER A 48 -51.47 7.76 19.50
CA SER A 48 -51.45 8.44 20.78
C SER A 48 -52.10 7.56 21.86
N THR A 49 -51.45 7.46 23.02
CA THR A 49 -51.90 6.63 24.16
C THR A 49 -53.11 7.21 24.88
N ASP A 50 -53.75 8.21 24.25
CA ASP A 50 -54.90 8.89 24.78
C ASP A 50 -56.08 7.93 24.72
N ASP A 51 -56.50 7.42 25.88
CA ASP A 51 -57.77 6.72 25.99
C ASP A 51 -58.88 7.56 25.33
N GLU A 52 -59.96 6.93 24.88
CA GLU A 52 -61.13 7.63 24.31
C GLU A 52 -61.60 8.82 25.21
N ALA A 53 -61.31 8.75 26.51
CA ALA A 53 -61.48 9.82 27.50
C ALA A 53 -60.65 11.09 27.23
N ASP A 54 -59.39 10.98 26.82
CA ASP A 54 -58.46 12.09 26.59
C ASP A 54 -58.65 12.75 25.21
N ILE A 55 -59.01 11.96 24.19
CA ILE A 55 -59.50 12.50 22.90
C ILE A 55 -60.79 13.29 23.14
N ASN A 56 -61.71 12.72 23.91
CA ASN A 56 -62.94 13.42 24.31
C ASN A 56 -62.64 14.64 25.19
N GLU A 57 -61.63 14.61 26.06
CA GLU A 57 -61.20 15.76 26.86
C GLU A 57 -60.58 16.85 25.99
N THR A 58 -59.75 16.49 25.01
CA THR A 58 -59.14 17.39 24.03
C THR A 58 -60.20 18.02 23.13
N ILE A 59 -61.17 17.24 22.64
CA ILE A 59 -62.34 17.75 21.91
C ILE A 59 -63.16 18.67 22.83
N LYS A 60 -63.45 18.27 24.08
CA LYS A 60 -64.22 19.10 25.04
C LYS A 60 -63.51 20.41 25.38
N LYS A 61 -62.18 20.41 25.57
CA LYS A 61 -61.34 21.61 25.77
C LYS A 61 -61.44 22.56 24.56
N ASN A 62 -61.48 22.03 23.34
CA ASN A 62 -61.55 22.80 22.10
C ASN A 62 -62.97 23.24 21.70
N VAL A 63 -64.03 22.66 22.28
CA VAL A 63 -65.44 22.93 21.93
C VAL A 63 -66.06 24.10 22.71
N LEU A 64 -65.56 24.39 23.93
CA LEU A 64 -66.06 25.47 24.79
C LEU A 64 -64.93 26.43 25.21
N ARG A 65 -64.95 27.64 24.66
CA ARG A 65 -64.02 28.75 25.02
C ARG A 65 -64.10 29.24 26.47
N LYS A 66 -65.11 28.82 27.27
CA LYS A 66 -65.31 29.17 28.69
C LYS A 66 -65.92 28.00 29.47
N LYS A 67 -65.58 27.90 30.76
CA LYS A 67 -66.06 26.88 31.72
C LYS A 67 -67.59 27.01 31.94
N ASP A 68 -68.40 26.32 31.11
CA ASP A 68 -69.86 26.21 31.28
C ASP A 68 -70.24 24.83 31.82
N ASN A 69 -70.51 24.76 33.12
CA ASN A 69 -70.86 23.50 33.79
C ASN A 69 -72.34 23.09 33.61
N LYS A 70 -73.14 23.83 32.82
CA LYS A 70 -74.58 23.59 32.62
C LYS A 70 -74.91 22.97 31.26
N THR A 71 -73.93 22.81 30.39
CA THR A 71 -74.07 22.24 29.05
C THR A 71 -73.44 20.85 29.04
N ASN A 72 -74.24 19.83 28.73
CA ASN A 72 -73.72 18.48 28.53
C ASN A 72 -73.15 18.38 27.10
N ILE A 73 -71.94 17.86 26.95
CA ILE A 73 -71.32 17.57 25.65
C ILE A 73 -71.21 16.07 25.51
N GLU A 74 -71.88 15.56 24.48
CA GLU A 74 -71.80 14.18 24.04
C GLU A 74 -71.14 14.15 22.67
N ILE A 75 -70.22 13.21 22.46
CA ILE A 75 -69.51 13.03 21.19
C ILE A 75 -70.03 11.72 20.62
N GLU A 76 -70.72 11.80 19.49
CA GLU A 76 -71.24 10.66 18.75
C GLU A 76 -70.27 10.34 17.60
N GLY A 77 -69.76 9.11 17.56
CA GLY A 77 -68.78 8.65 16.57
C GLY A 77 -67.52 8.09 17.25
N ASN A 78 -66.76 7.27 16.53
CA ASN A 78 -65.52 6.67 17.02
C ASN A 78 -64.35 7.12 16.13
N VAL A 79 -63.23 7.53 16.75
CA VAL A 79 -61.98 7.87 16.07
C VAL A 79 -60.98 6.77 16.39
N ASP A 80 -60.59 6.00 15.36
CA ASP A 80 -59.57 4.96 15.51
C ASP A 80 -58.18 5.59 15.32
N VAL A 81 -57.52 5.96 16.41
CA VAL A 81 -56.18 6.57 16.37
C VAL A 81 -55.09 5.59 15.93
N THR A 82 -55.40 4.31 15.79
CA THR A 82 -54.50 3.30 15.22
C THR A 82 -54.59 3.21 13.70
N LYS A 83 -55.37 4.09 13.06
CA LYS A 83 -55.50 4.16 11.60
C LYS A 83 -55.50 5.61 11.12
N LEU A 84 -54.56 5.93 10.23
CA LEU A 84 -54.55 7.22 9.55
C LEU A 84 -55.84 7.44 8.75
N GLY A 85 -56.30 8.69 8.69
CA GLY A 85 -57.45 9.03 7.88
C GLY A 85 -58.33 10.12 8.48
N LYS A 86 -59.45 10.35 7.81
CA LYS A 86 -60.44 11.36 8.22
C LYS A 86 -61.66 10.67 8.79
N TYR A 87 -62.00 11.03 10.02
CA TYR A 87 -63.15 10.54 10.76
C TYR A 87 -64.14 11.69 10.95
N ASP A 88 -65.43 11.44 10.74
CA ASP A 88 -66.46 12.42 11.04
C ASP A 88 -67.10 12.09 12.40
N ILE A 89 -66.91 12.98 13.37
CA ILE A 89 -67.61 12.90 14.66
C ILE A 89 -68.73 13.94 14.69
N LYS A 90 -69.75 13.69 15.52
CA LYS A 90 -70.86 14.60 15.75
C LYS A 90 -70.85 15.03 17.21
N ILE A 91 -70.58 16.31 17.44
CA ILE A 91 -70.56 16.89 18.76
C ILE A 91 -71.96 17.39 19.08
N VAL A 92 -72.59 16.80 20.08
CA VAL A 92 -73.94 17.14 20.55
C VAL A 92 -73.84 17.91 21.86
N ALA A 93 -74.16 19.21 21.80
CA ALA A 93 -74.34 20.01 23.00
C ALA A 93 -75.81 20.01 23.40
N SER A 94 -76.06 19.74 24.69
CA SER A 94 -77.40 19.65 25.27
C SER A 94 -77.52 20.52 26.52
N ARG A 95 -78.53 21.38 26.57
CA ARG A 95 -78.83 22.22 27.75
C ARG A 95 -80.33 22.36 27.93
N LYS A 96 -80.89 21.81 29.02
CA LYS A 96 -82.33 21.67 29.26
C LYS A 96 -83.01 20.90 28.10
N LYS A 97 -84.07 21.44 27.46
CA LYS A 97 -84.79 20.81 26.33
C LYS A 97 -84.19 21.14 24.94
N LYS A 98 -83.01 21.76 24.87
CA LYS A 98 -82.37 22.16 23.60
C LYS A 98 -81.17 21.28 23.30
N HIS A 99 -81.09 20.82 22.05
CA HIS A 99 -79.98 20.05 21.51
C HIS A 99 -79.48 20.73 20.23
N ILE A 100 -78.17 20.91 20.09
CA ILE A 100 -77.54 21.32 18.84
C ILE A 100 -76.41 20.34 18.54
N SER A 101 -76.26 19.96 17.28
CA SER A 101 -75.19 19.09 16.84
C SER A 101 -74.36 19.72 15.74
N ARG A 102 -73.05 19.52 15.77
CA ARG A 102 -72.13 19.93 14.70
C ARG A 102 -71.28 18.73 14.28
N LYS A 103 -71.16 18.51 12.97
CA LYS A 103 -70.19 17.56 12.42
C LYS A 103 -68.81 18.21 12.45
N VAL A 104 -67.82 17.46 12.92
CA VAL A 104 -66.42 17.88 12.99
C VAL A 104 -65.58 16.76 12.39
N ALA A 105 -64.67 17.12 11.50
CA ALA A 105 -63.71 16.16 10.99
C ALA A 105 -62.54 16.02 11.96
N VAL A 106 -62.14 14.80 12.27
CA VAL A 106 -60.88 14.49 12.95
C VAL A 106 -59.96 13.85 11.92
N LYS A 107 -58.79 14.46 11.69
CA LYS A 107 -57.74 13.87 10.87
C LYS A 107 -56.74 13.21 11.81
N VAL A 108 -56.65 11.89 11.73
CA VAL A 108 -55.54 11.15 12.31
C VAL A 108 -54.41 11.19 11.30
N VAL A 109 -53.33 11.86 11.68
CA VAL A 109 -52.11 12.03 10.87
C VAL A 109 -50.94 11.60 11.73
N ASP A 110 -49.87 11.21 11.07
CA ASP A 110 -48.59 10.97 11.72
C ASP A 110 -47.71 12.22 11.50
N THR A 111 -47.29 12.82 12.61
CA THR A 111 -46.43 14.01 12.64
C THR A 111 -45.08 13.76 13.30
N GLN A 112 -44.82 12.52 13.70
CA GLN A 112 -43.57 12.15 14.35
C GLN A 112 -42.53 11.84 13.28
N ALA A 113 -41.33 12.40 13.45
CA ALA A 113 -40.23 12.04 12.59
C ALA A 113 -39.67 10.68 13.01
N PRO A 114 -39.11 9.90 12.05
CA PRO A 114 -38.36 8.70 12.38
C PRO A 114 -37.20 8.97 13.33
N VAL A 115 -36.74 7.93 14.00
CA VAL A 115 -35.53 7.95 14.83
C VAL A 115 -34.46 7.10 14.18
N ILE A 116 -33.36 7.72 13.76
CA ILE A 116 -32.15 7.02 13.30
C ILE A 116 -31.24 6.76 14.51
N SER A 117 -30.74 5.53 14.62
CA SER A 117 -29.74 5.13 15.62
C SER A 117 -28.51 4.57 14.92
N LEU A 118 -27.34 5.19 15.16
CA LEU A 118 -26.07 4.71 14.66
C LEU A 118 -25.52 3.63 15.59
N SER A 119 -24.96 2.56 15.01
CA SER A 119 -24.18 1.57 15.75
C SER A 119 -22.72 2.01 15.79
N GLY A 120 -22.05 1.87 16.93
CA GLY A 120 -20.66 2.33 17.09
C GLY A 120 -20.55 3.85 17.27
N ASP A 121 -19.32 4.35 17.12
CA ASP A 121 -19.00 5.74 17.43
C ASP A 121 -19.49 6.71 16.35
N THR A 122 -19.83 7.93 16.77
CA THR A 122 -20.25 9.02 15.87
C THR A 122 -19.07 9.85 15.36
N GLU A 123 -17.88 9.65 15.95
CA GLU A 123 -16.64 10.33 15.62
C GLU A 123 -15.53 9.27 15.61
N ILE A 124 -14.84 9.11 14.48
CA ILE A 124 -13.85 8.06 14.26
C ILE A 124 -12.60 8.68 13.67
N THR A 125 -11.43 8.42 14.26
CA THR A 125 -10.13 8.82 13.71
C THR A 125 -9.45 7.62 13.06
N LEU A 126 -8.96 7.77 11.84
CA LEU A 126 -8.27 6.76 11.06
C LEU A 126 -6.93 7.30 10.56
N GLU A 127 -5.91 6.45 10.55
CA GLU A 127 -4.67 6.73 9.82
C GLU A 127 -4.91 6.59 8.32
N ALA A 128 -4.28 7.47 7.54
CA ALA A 128 -4.37 7.46 6.10
C ALA A 128 -4.01 6.08 5.49
N GLY A 129 -4.81 5.64 4.52
CA GLY A 129 -4.72 4.32 3.89
C GLY A 129 -5.36 3.18 4.68
N SER A 130 -5.87 3.42 5.89
CA SER A 130 -6.60 2.41 6.67
C SER A 130 -7.95 2.07 6.03
N ASN A 131 -8.47 0.86 6.29
CA ASN A 131 -9.81 0.49 5.83
C ASN A 131 -10.89 1.08 6.76
N TYR A 132 -11.93 1.69 6.19
CA TYR A 132 -13.14 2.08 6.92
C TYR A 132 -14.23 1.02 6.72
N GLU A 133 -14.73 0.46 7.81
CA GLU A 133 -15.91 -0.42 7.81
C GLU A 133 -17.08 0.24 8.53
N GLU A 134 -18.21 0.31 7.85
CA GLU A 134 -19.44 0.89 8.39
C GLU A 134 -20.01 0.00 9.51
N ALA A 135 -20.09 0.55 10.72
CA ALA A 135 -20.56 -0.15 11.91
C ALA A 135 -22.08 -0.45 11.91
N GLY A 136 -22.83 0.22 11.03
CA GLY A 136 -24.25 0.01 10.81
C GLY A 136 -25.14 1.08 11.44
N PHE A 137 -26.42 1.04 11.08
CA PHE A 137 -27.45 1.96 11.55
C PHE A 137 -28.83 1.31 11.47
N SER A 138 -29.81 1.88 12.19
CA SER A 138 -31.23 1.49 12.12
C SER A 138 -32.13 2.72 12.13
N ALA A 139 -33.30 2.64 11.50
CA ALA A 139 -34.30 3.70 11.54
C ALA A 139 -35.70 3.14 11.85
N VAL A 140 -36.36 3.71 12.86
CA VAL A 140 -37.72 3.29 13.26
C VAL A 140 -38.66 4.48 13.36
N ASP A 141 -39.91 4.24 13.02
CA ASP A 141 -41.00 5.21 13.08
C ASP A 141 -42.23 4.64 13.80
N ASN A 142 -43.05 5.49 14.42
CA ASN A 142 -44.24 5.06 15.16
C ASN A 142 -45.32 4.47 14.24
N TYR A 143 -45.44 4.94 13.00
CA TYR A 143 -46.44 4.47 12.02
C TYR A 143 -45.86 3.47 11.03
N ASP A 144 -44.71 3.77 10.42
CA ASP A 144 -44.08 2.93 9.39
C ASP A 144 -43.31 1.72 9.96
N GLY A 145 -42.98 1.72 11.26
CA GLY A 145 -42.17 0.67 11.89
C GLY A 145 -40.70 0.76 11.50
N ASP A 146 -40.06 -0.38 11.20
CA ASP A 146 -38.66 -0.41 10.75
C ASP A 146 -38.56 0.07 9.30
N ILE A 147 -37.85 1.18 9.11
CA ILE A 147 -37.60 1.80 7.82
C ILE A 147 -36.10 1.92 7.52
N THR A 148 -35.26 1.08 8.14
CA THR A 148 -33.79 1.08 7.97
C THR A 148 -33.37 1.00 6.50
N ASP A 149 -34.06 0.20 5.69
CA ASP A 149 -33.77 0.04 4.26
C ASP A 149 -34.06 1.31 3.42
N LYS A 150 -34.71 2.33 4.01
CA LYS A 150 -35.01 3.62 3.36
C LYS A 150 -33.99 4.70 3.71
N VAL A 151 -32.99 4.41 4.55
CA VAL A 151 -31.95 5.39 4.92
C VAL A 151 -31.01 5.62 3.73
N GLU A 152 -30.75 6.89 3.42
CA GLU A 152 -29.77 7.32 2.42
C GLU A 152 -28.54 7.94 3.11
N THR A 153 -27.35 7.70 2.56
CA THR A 153 -26.07 8.24 3.05
C THR A 153 -25.46 9.25 2.08
N SER A 154 -24.92 10.36 2.58
CA SER A 154 -24.45 11.48 1.73
C SER A 154 -23.06 11.34 1.13
N ALA A 155 -22.19 10.47 1.66
CA ALA A 155 -20.78 10.42 1.30
C ALA A 155 -20.21 9.00 1.38
N GLU A 156 -19.22 8.71 0.54
CA GLU A 156 -18.28 7.60 0.70
C GLU A 156 -17.01 8.13 1.39
N VAL A 157 -16.37 7.29 2.20
CA VAL A 157 -15.17 7.68 2.97
C VAL A 157 -13.92 7.38 2.14
N ASP A 158 -13.18 8.42 1.76
CA ASP A 158 -11.82 8.29 1.22
C ASP A 158 -10.81 8.35 2.36
N THR A 159 -10.16 7.23 2.63
CA THR A 159 -9.15 7.12 3.68
C THR A 159 -7.74 7.47 3.21
N TYR A 160 -7.52 7.79 1.93
CA TYR A 160 -6.20 8.16 1.40
C TYR A 160 -5.96 9.67 1.40
N THR A 161 -7.00 10.47 1.61
CA THR A 161 -6.91 11.92 1.69
C THR A 161 -7.09 12.37 3.13
N LYS A 162 -6.08 13.04 3.69
CA LYS A 162 -6.21 13.69 5.01
C LYS A 162 -7.36 14.70 5.02
N GLY A 163 -8.19 14.61 6.06
CA GLY A 163 -9.29 15.55 6.28
C GLY A 163 -10.50 14.89 6.94
N ASP A 164 -11.54 15.71 7.11
CA ASP A 164 -12.77 15.29 7.76
C ASP A 164 -13.83 14.95 6.70
N THR A 165 -14.48 13.79 6.86
CA THR A 165 -15.64 13.38 6.06
C THR A 165 -16.85 13.21 6.96
N THR A 166 -17.93 13.97 6.69
CA THR A 166 -19.21 13.81 7.39
C THR A 166 -20.16 12.97 6.55
N ILE A 167 -20.56 11.82 7.09
CA ILE A 167 -21.62 10.97 6.54
C ILE A 167 -22.94 11.41 7.17
N VAL A 168 -23.85 11.96 6.36
CA VAL A 168 -25.21 12.30 6.78
C VAL A 168 -26.12 11.13 6.43
N TYR A 169 -26.81 10.59 7.44
CA TYR A 169 -27.84 9.58 7.29
C TYR A 169 -29.19 10.27 7.31
N SER A 170 -29.97 10.13 6.24
CA SER A 170 -31.28 10.76 6.11
C SER A 170 -32.37 9.73 5.82
N VAL A 171 -33.52 9.87 6.46
CA VAL A 171 -34.70 9.04 6.17
C VAL A 171 -35.98 9.86 6.22
N LYS A 172 -36.93 9.48 5.37
CA LYS A 172 -38.27 10.07 5.30
C LYS A 172 -39.32 8.98 5.44
N ASP A 173 -40.29 9.19 6.31
CA ASP A 173 -41.43 8.27 6.47
C ASP A 173 -42.46 8.42 5.33
N SER A 174 -43.53 7.62 5.38
CA SER A 174 -44.61 7.67 4.39
C SER A 174 -45.52 8.90 4.53
N SER A 175 -45.53 9.55 5.69
CA SER A 175 -46.29 10.76 6.02
C SER A 175 -45.57 12.05 5.59
N GLY A 176 -44.28 11.94 5.30
CA GLY A 176 -43.40 13.00 4.84
C GLY A 176 -42.54 13.65 5.92
N ASN A 177 -42.47 13.11 7.14
CA ASN A 177 -41.57 13.62 8.17
C ASN A 177 -40.14 13.08 7.93
N GLU A 178 -39.14 13.91 8.24
CA GLU A 178 -37.73 13.66 7.90
C GLU A 178 -36.87 13.65 9.16
N ALA A 179 -35.86 12.77 9.18
CA ALA A 179 -34.87 12.68 10.24
C ALA A 179 -33.45 12.60 9.66
N PHE A 180 -32.48 13.17 10.39
CA PHE A 180 -31.08 13.22 10.01
C PHE A 180 -30.19 12.93 11.21
N THR A 181 -29.10 12.21 11.01
CA THR A 181 -28.00 12.07 11.96
C THR A 181 -26.67 11.99 11.21
N GLU A 182 -25.55 12.17 11.91
CA GLU A 182 -24.25 12.33 11.28
C GLU A 182 -23.19 11.45 11.97
N ARG A 183 -22.26 10.96 11.16
CA ARG A 183 -20.98 10.40 11.62
C ARG A 183 -19.84 11.19 10.98
N VAL A 184 -18.84 11.55 11.78
CA VAL A 184 -17.64 12.26 11.30
C VAL A 184 -16.46 11.30 11.32
N ILE A 185 -15.75 11.22 10.20
CA ILE A 185 -14.52 10.46 10.05
C ILE A 185 -13.37 11.44 9.89
N HIS A 186 -12.39 11.37 10.79
CA HIS A 186 -11.15 12.14 10.75
C HIS A 186 -10.04 11.26 10.17
N VAL A 187 -9.58 11.58 8.97
CA VAL A 187 -8.40 10.93 8.38
C VAL A 187 -7.19 11.77 8.75
N GLU A 188 -6.33 11.21 9.58
CA GLU A 188 -5.04 11.79 9.96
C GLU A 188 -3.91 11.09 9.21
N ASP A 189 -2.83 11.83 8.99
CA ASP A 189 -1.63 11.31 8.36
C ASP A 189 -0.44 11.53 9.30
N THR A 190 -0.02 10.44 9.93
CA THR A 190 1.12 10.39 10.86
C THR A 190 2.30 9.57 10.31
N THR A 191 2.21 9.10 9.06
CA THR A 191 3.20 8.19 8.47
C THR A 191 4.21 8.97 7.65
N ALA A 192 5.50 8.78 7.93
CA ALA A 192 6.54 9.45 7.15
C ALA A 192 6.73 8.84 5.75
N PRO A 193 7.17 9.65 4.75
CA PRO A 193 7.48 9.15 3.42
C PRO A 193 8.52 8.03 3.43
N GLN A 194 8.38 7.06 2.53
CA GLN A 194 9.35 5.97 2.35
C GLN A 194 10.37 6.33 1.26
N ILE A 195 11.65 6.44 1.62
CA ILE A 195 12.77 6.67 0.68
C ILE A 195 13.34 5.33 0.21
N SER A 196 13.55 5.17 -1.10
CA SER A 196 14.25 4.04 -1.71
C SER A 196 15.48 4.51 -2.48
N LEU A 197 16.64 3.89 -2.21
CA LEU A 197 17.92 4.25 -2.82
C LEU A 197 18.26 3.37 -4.02
N THR A 198 18.35 3.96 -5.21
CA THR A 198 18.86 3.24 -6.40
C THR A 198 20.34 2.89 -6.18
N GLY A 199 20.77 1.69 -6.55
CA GLY A 199 22.16 1.26 -6.34
C GLY A 199 22.50 0.86 -4.90
N GLY A 200 21.52 0.89 -3.97
CA GLY A 200 21.65 0.36 -2.61
C GLY A 200 22.17 1.36 -1.56
N GLU A 201 22.17 0.91 -0.31
CA GLU A 201 22.65 1.68 0.86
C GLU A 201 24.18 1.74 0.95
N VAL A 202 24.88 0.76 0.37
CA VAL A 202 26.34 0.75 0.28
C VAL A 202 26.74 0.83 -1.18
N TYR A 203 27.45 1.91 -1.55
CA TYR A 203 27.91 2.13 -2.91
C TYR A 203 29.43 2.10 -2.97
N TYR A 204 29.99 1.28 -3.85
CA TYR A 204 31.43 1.13 -3.99
C TYR A 204 31.94 1.93 -5.18
N ILE A 205 33.02 2.67 -4.98
CA ILE A 205 33.69 3.43 -6.03
C ILE A 205 35.20 3.28 -5.90
N ARG A 206 35.92 3.22 -7.02
CA ARG A 206 37.38 3.18 -7.00
C ARG A 206 37.94 4.57 -6.68
N MET A 207 39.01 4.61 -5.89
CA MET A 207 39.72 5.84 -5.58
C MET A 207 40.15 6.57 -6.84
N GLY A 208 39.83 7.87 -6.93
CA GLY A 208 40.09 8.73 -8.07
C GLY A 208 38.95 8.81 -9.11
N ASP A 209 37.97 7.90 -9.06
CA ASP A 209 36.82 7.96 -9.95
C ASP A 209 35.84 9.06 -9.53
N THR A 210 34.99 9.47 -10.48
CA THR A 210 33.93 10.46 -10.23
C THR A 210 32.73 9.81 -9.58
N TYR A 211 32.33 10.28 -8.39
CA TYR A 211 31.06 9.88 -7.78
C TYR A 211 29.91 10.60 -8.49
N SER A 212 29.05 9.82 -9.15
CA SER A 212 27.77 10.28 -9.66
C SER A 212 26.66 9.62 -8.87
N GLU A 213 25.75 10.44 -8.34
CA GLU A 213 24.61 9.99 -7.56
C GLU A 213 23.74 8.99 -8.35
N PRO A 214 23.59 7.73 -7.90
CA PRO A 214 22.81 6.70 -8.59
C PRO A 214 21.30 6.97 -8.66
N GLY A 215 20.79 7.85 -7.80
CA GLY A 215 19.38 8.21 -7.72
C GLY A 215 18.66 7.60 -6.51
N TYR A 216 17.42 8.03 -6.33
CA TYR A 216 16.53 7.67 -5.22
C TYR A 216 15.08 8.03 -5.60
N THR A 217 14.11 7.46 -4.89
CA THR A 217 12.70 7.83 -4.95
C THR A 217 12.14 7.99 -3.55
N ALA A 218 11.10 8.79 -3.37
CA ALA A 218 10.38 8.91 -2.11
C ALA A 218 8.87 8.94 -2.35
N VAL A 219 8.12 8.10 -1.63
CA VAL A 219 6.66 8.01 -1.77
C VAL A 219 5.98 8.08 -0.41
N ASP A 220 4.83 8.74 -0.37
CA ASP A 220 3.97 8.85 0.79
C ASP A 220 2.52 8.44 0.43
N ILE A 221 1.76 7.96 1.41
CA ILE A 221 0.41 7.44 1.21
C ILE A 221 -0.60 8.52 0.82
N CYS A 222 -0.46 9.73 1.37
CA CYS A 222 -1.34 10.87 1.10
C CYS A 222 -0.79 11.77 -0.01
N ASP A 223 0.51 12.01 -0.03
CA ASP A 223 1.14 12.94 -0.98
C ASP A 223 1.57 12.30 -2.31
N GLY A 224 1.59 10.96 -2.39
CA GLY A 224 2.08 10.24 -3.57
C GLY A 224 3.60 10.36 -3.74
N ASP A 225 4.07 10.64 -4.95
CA ASP A 225 5.51 10.79 -5.22
C ASP A 225 6.03 12.15 -4.72
N VAL A 226 6.90 12.09 -3.69
CA VAL A 226 7.54 13.25 -3.07
C VAL A 226 9.05 13.29 -3.35
N THR A 227 9.53 12.57 -4.38
CA THR A 227 10.96 12.48 -4.73
C THR A 227 11.61 13.85 -4.94
N ASP A 228 10.90 14.80 -5.58
CA ASP A 228 11.40 16.16 -5.82
C ASP A 228 11.55 17.01 -4.53
N LYS A 229 10.97 16.57 -3.40
CA LYS A 229 11.11 17.22 -2.09
C LYS A 229 12.33 16.71 -1.31
N VAL A 230 13.00 15.65 -1.76
CA VAL A 230 14.14 15.06 -1.06
C VAL A 230 15.32 16.03 -1.06
N SER A 231 15.82 16.34 0.13
CA SER A 231 17.08 17.06 0.33
C SER A 231 18.24 16.08 0.48
N VAL A 232 19.28 16.27 -0.33
CA VAL A 232 20.49 15.43 -0.31
C VAL A 232 21.65 16.22 0.24
N SER A 233 22.35 15.65 1.22
CA SER A 233 23.51 16.28 1.86
C SER A 233 24.63 15.26 2.09
N GLY A 234 25.85 15.76 2.33
CA GLY A 234 27.05 14.92 2.43
C GLY A 234 28.05 15.25 1.32
N ASN A 235 29.32 14.95 1.57
CA ASN A 235 30.39 15.17 0.60
C ASN A 235 31.23 13.89 0.50
N VAL A 236 31.38 13.37 -0.72
CA VAL A 236 32.18 12.18 -1.02
C VAL A 236 33.52 12.63 -1.57
N ASP A 237 34.58 12.46 -0.80
CA ASP A 237 35.94 12.71 -1.27
C ASP A 237 36.49 11.44 -1.92
N THR A 238 36.43 11.37 -3.25
CA THR A 238 36.91 10.20 -3.98
C THR A 238 38.43 10.14 -4.13
N ALA A 239 39.17 11.19 -3.72
CA ALA A 239 40.63 11.19 -3.77
C ALA A 239 41.27 10.36 -2.65
N ASN A 240 40.52 10.07 -1.58
CA ASN A 240 41.01 9.33 -0.43
C ASN A 240 40.13 8.09 -0.20
N ALA A 241 40.76 6.94 0.01
CA ALA A 241 40.03 5.74 0.39
C ALA A 241 39.39 5.93 1.77
N GLY A 242 38.14 5.47 1.91
CA GLY A 242 37.37 5.72 3.12
C GLY A 242 35.88 5.46 2.96
N LYS A 243 35.13 5.75 4.03
CA LYS A 243 33.67 5.68 4.05
C LYS A 243 33.12 7.08 4.17
N TYR A 244 32.24 7.45 3.26
CA TYR A 244 31.58 8.75 3.19
C TYR A 244 30.08 8.55 3.28
N THR A 245 29.40 9.42 4.00
CA THR A 245 27.95 9.33 4.18
C THR A 245 27.27 10.39 3.33
N VAL A 246 26.25 9.97 2.57
CA VAL A 246 25.29 10.83 1.91
C VAL A 246 23.94 10.61 2.59
N THR A 247 23.29 11.68 3.01
CA THR A 247 22.04 11.66 3.77
C THR A 247 20.91 12.22 2.92
N TYR A 248 19.77 11.53 2.92
CA TYR A 248 18.55 11.85 2.19
C TYR A 248 17.46 12.13 3.21
N ASN A 249 16.91 13.33 3.20
CA ASN A 249 15.87 13.78 4.12
C ASN A 249 14.66 14.29 3.33
N VAL A 250 13.46 13.86 3.71
CA VAL A 250 12.20 14.32 3.10
C VAL A 250 11.12 14.45 4.16
N SER A 251 10.22 15.41 3.95
CA SER A 251 9.00 15.56 4.72
C SER A 251 7.78 15.56 3.81
N ASP A 252 6.67 14.99 4.26
CA ASP A 252 5.38 15.16 3.62
C ASP A 252 4.78 16.55 3.93
N ASN A 253 3.56 16.79 3.45
CA ASN A 253 2.77 18.00 3.69
C ASN A 253 2.20 18.08 5.12
N CYS A 254 2.16 16.95 5.84
CA CYS A 254 1.70 16.84 7.22
C CYS A 254 2.82 17.10 8.24
N GLY A 255 4.07 17.13 7.78
CA GLY A 255 5.26 17.34 8.58
C GLY A 255 5.88 16.06 9.13
N ASN A 256 5.48 14.88 8.64
CA ASN A 256 6.17 13.65 9.00
C ASN A 256 7.46 13.54 8.18
N GLU A 257 8.57 13.23 8.86
CA GLU A 257 9.92 13.26 8.30
C GLU A 257 10.53 11.87 8.23
N SER A 258 11.30 11.59 7.18
CA SER A 258 12.15 10.41 7.09
C SER A 258 13.57 10.75 6.65
N GLU A 259 14.51 9.98 7.19
CA GLU A 259 15.94 10.05 6.87
C GLU A 259 16.45 8.66 6.47
N VAL A 260 17.15 8.58 5.34
CA VAL A 260 17.93 7.40 4.94
C VAL A 260 19.35 7.84 4.59
N GLN A 261 20.33 6.95 4.80
CA GLN A 261 21.74 7.24 4.53
C GLN A 261 22.32 6.22 3.54
N ARG A 262 23.17 6.72 2.63
CA ARG A 262 24.05 5.90 1.80
C ARG A 262 25.48 6.01 2.29
N THR A 263 26.13 4.87 2.48
CA THR A 263 27.58 4.79 2.70
C THR A 263 28.28 4.57 1.37
N VAL A 264 29.02 5.59 0.91
CA VAL A 264 29.91 5.48 -0.23
C VAL A 264 31.29 5.02 0.25
N LYS A 265 31.71 3.83 -0.18
CA LYS A 265 33.02 3.26 0.10
C LYS A 265 33.96 3.55 -1.07
N VAL A 266 34.91 4.44 -0.83
CA VAL A 266 36.00 4.71 -1.77
C VAL A 266 37.10 3.69 -1.51
N VAL A 267 37.33 2.81 -2.48
CA VAL A 267 38.23 1.66 -2.36
C VAL A 267 39.55 1.97 -3.05
N ALA A 268 40.65 1.85 -2.31
CA ALA A 268 41.98 1.92 -2.90
C ALA A 268 42.22 0.69 -3.78
N PRO A 269 42.95 0.82 -4.90
CA PRO A 269 43.34 -0.36 -5.67
C PRO A 269 44.14 -1.32 -4.79
N MET A 270 43.86 -2.60 -4.91
CA MET A 270 44.61 -3.65 -4.20
C MET A 270 46.11 -3.55 -4.55
N SER A 271 47.00 -3.83 -3.59
CA SER A 271 48.44 -3.79 -3.89
C SER A 271 48.78 -4.84 -4.95
N ASP A 272 49.55 -4.41 -5.95
CA ASP A 272 50.00 -5.30 -7.01
C ASP A 272 51.32 -5.97 -6.59
N ASP A 273 51.19 -7.09 -5.90
CA ASP A 273 52.32 -7.97 -5.57
C ASP A 273 52.60 -8.98 -6.71
N ALA A 274 52.11 -8.69 -7.93
CA ALA A 274 52.32 -9.58 -9.05
C ALA A 274 53.80 -9.71 -9.41
N VAL A 275 54.21 -10.95 -9.62
CA VAL A 275 55.53 -11.31 -10.11
C VAL A 275 55.41 -11.60 -11.59
N ASN A 276 56.26 -10.95 -12.41
CA ASN A 276 56.33 -11.24 -13.84
C ASN A 276 56.65 -12.73 -14.02
N PRO A 277 55.75 -13.53 -14.65
CA PRO A 277 55.94 -14.96 -14.77
C PRO A 277 56.95 -15.34 -15.87
N GLY A 278 57.49 -14.35 -16.59
CA GLY A 278 58.39 -14.52 -17.73
C GLY A 278 57.63 -14.58 -19.06
N ASP A 279 58.32 -15.10 -20.06
CA ASP A 279 57.81 -15.20 -21.43
C ASP A 279 57.19 -16.57 -21.70
N LYS A 280 56.25 -16.62 -22.65
CA LYS A 280 55.55 -17.86 -23.06
C LYS A 280 54.89 -18.60 -21.89
N VAL A 281 54.06 -17.90 -21.13
CA VAL A 281 53.30 -18.49 -20.01
C VAL A 281 51.83 -18.65 -20.38
N VAL A 282 51.25 -19.79 -20.05
CA VAL A 282 49.83 -20.10 -20.28
C VAL A 282 49.17 -20.50 -18.97
N TYR A 283 48.15 -19.76 -18.58
CA TYR A 283 47.21 -20.12 -17.53
C TYR A 283 45.97 -20.73 -18.18
N LEU A 284 45.86 -22.06 -18.15
CA LEU A 284 44.61 -22.73 -18.52
C LEU A 284 43.60 -22.52 -17.41
N THR A 285 42.43 -21.99 -17.77
CA THR A 285 41.34 -21.72 -16.83
C THR A 285 40.04 -22.34 -17.30
N PHE A 286 39.29 -22.93 -16.37
CA PHE A 286 38.06 -23.67 -16.66
C PHE A 286 36.90 -23.14 -15.81
N ASP A 287 35.84 -22.69 -16.47
CA ASP A 287 34.64 -22.12 -15.84
C ASP A 287 33.48 -23.13 -15.86
N ASP A 288 32.48 -22.86 -15.02
CA ASP A 288 31.20 -23.59 -14.85
C ASP A 288 31.28 -25.00 -14.24
N GLY A 289 32.48 -25.56 -14.11
CA GLY A 289 32.72 -26.84 -13.45
C GLY A 289 32.46 -26.83 -11.94
N PRO A 290 32.57 -28.00 -11.28
CA PRO A 290 32.83 -29.29 -11.88
C PRO A 290 31.60 -29.90 -12.58
N GLY A 291 31.82 -30.93 -13.39
CA GLY A 291 30.78 -31.66 -14.11
C GLY A 291 31.26 -33.00 -14.68
N PRO A 292 30.48 -33.60 -15.62
CA PRO A 292 30.71 -34.97 -16.09
C PRO A 292 32.05 -35.22 -16.80
N TYR A 293 32.78 -34.18 -17.20
CA TYR A 293 34.04 -34.30 -17.92
C TYR A 293 35.24 -33.80 -17.11
N THR A 294 35.03 -33.27 -15.91
CA THR A 294 36.10 -32.70 -15.08
C THR A 294 37.11 -33.76 -14.66
N GLU A 295 36.68 -34.96 -14.27
CA GLU A 295 37.62 -36.04 -13.91
C GLU A 295 38.53 -36.43 -15.09
N LYS A 296 37.96 -36.55 -16.30
CA LYS A 296 38.73 -36.77 -17.53
C LYS A 296 39.73 -35.64 -17.79
N LEU A 297 39.35 -34.39 -17.54
CA LEU A 297 40.24 -33.24 -17.66
C LEU A 297 41.40 -33.33 -16.66
N LEU A 298 41.12 -33.64 -15.39
CA LEU A 298 42.13 -33.81 -14.36
C LEU A 298 43.16 -34.89 -14.75
N ASP A 299 42.69 -36.02 -15.30
CA ASP A 299 43.58 -37.09 -15.78
C ASP A 299 44.46 -36.67 -16.98
N ILE A 300 43.95 -35.81 -17.86
CA ILE A 300 44.77 -35.19 -18.92
C ILE A 300 45.83 -34.29 -18.29
N LEU A 301 45.45 -33.40 -17.37
CA LEU A 301 46.37 -32.47 -16.72
C LEU A 301 47.50 -33.19 -15.97
N ASP A 302 47.18 -34.26 -15.25
CA ASP A 302 48.15 -35.09 -14.54
C ASP A 302 49.12 -35.80 -15.49
N ARG A 303 48.64 -36.31 -16.64
CA ARG A 303 49.47 -36.97 -17.65
C ARG A 303 50.62 -36.09 -18.14
N TYR A 304 50.41 -34.78 -18.19
CA TYR A 304 51.41 -33.80 -18.63
C TYR A 304 52.04 -33.02 -17.49
N ASN A 305 51.71 -33.33 -16.22
CA ASN A 305 52.14 -32.58 -15.03
C ASN A 305 51.86 -31.07 -15.14
N VAL A 306 50.71 -30.72 -15.72
CA VAL A 306 50.26 -29.34 -15.91
C VAL A 306 49.27 -28.97 -14.80
N LYS A 307 49.41 -27.77 -14.22
CA LYS A 307 48.45 -27.25 -13.25
C LYS A 307 47.63 -26.12 -13.88
N ALA A 308 46.33 -26.10 -13.58
CA ALA A 308 45.36 -25.18 -14.13
C ALA A 308 44.59 -24.44 -13.02
N THR A 309 43.64 -23.60 -13.41
CA THR A 309 42.73 -22.88 -12.50
C THR A 309 41.28 -23.23 -12.81
N PHE A 310 40.49 -23.55 -11.80
CA PHE A 310 39.08 -23.88 -11.91
C PHE A 310 38.24 -22.79 -11.23
N PHE A 311 37.39 -22.11 -11.99
CA PHE A 311 36.40 -21.17 -11.48
C PHE A 311 35.08 -21.92 -11.33
N VAL A 312 34.84 -22.40 -10.11
CA VAL A 312 33.81 -23.42 -9.86
C VAL A 312 32.44 -22.81 -9.55
N THR A 313 31.42 -23.60 -9.84
CA THR A 313 30.01 -23.37 -9.50
C THR A 313 29.44 -24.52 -8.67
N ASN A 314 28.22 -24.32 -8.17
CA ASN A 314 27.42 -25.39 -7.56
C ASN A 314 26.25 -25.82 -8.46
N GLY A 315 26.32 -25.55 -9.77
CA GLY A 315 25.25 -25.88 -10.72
C GLY A 315 25.04 -27.38 -10.95
N LYS A 316 26.03 -28.22 -10.59
CA LYS A 316 25.98 -29.69 -10.69
C LYS A 316 26.48 -30.34 -9.39
N PRO A 317 25.68 -30.30 -8.31
CA PRO A 317 26.12 -30.72 -6.98
C PRO A 317 26.56 -32.18 -6.90
N ASP A 318 26.08 -33.06 -7.81
CA ASP A 318 26.52 -34.45 -7.92
C ASP A 318 28.03 -34.61 -8.16
N TYR A 319 28.70 -33.56 -8.68
CA TYR A 319 30.14 -33.54 -8.97
C TYR A 319 30.93 -32.67 -7.98
N GLN A 320 30.30 -32.17 -6.92
CA GLN A 320 30.93 -31.21 -5.98
C GLN A 320 32.19 -31.79 -5.31
N ASN A 321 32.30 -33.11 -5.16
CA ASN A 321 33.50 -33.77 -4.64
C ASN A 321 34.74 -33.59 -5.53
N LEU A 322 34.58 -33.23 -6.80
CA LEU A 322 35.70 -32.96 -7.71
C LEU A 322 36.43 -31.67 -7.37
N ILE A 323 35.79 -30.72 -6.67
CA ILE A 323 36.45 -29.52 -6.13
C ILE A 323 37.60 -29.91 -5.20
N ALA A 324 37.39 -30.91 -4.33
CA ALA A 324 38.44 -31.44 -3.47
C ALA A 324 39.57 -32.09 -4.28
N GLN A 325 39.23 -32.79 -5.38
CA GLN A 325 40.23 -33.42 -6.25
C GLN A 325 41.06 -32.39 -7.01
N GLU A 326 40.46 -31.32 -7.52
CA GLU A 326 41.15 -30.21 -8.19
C GLU A 326 42.24 -29.63 -7.27
N ALA A 327 41.86 -29.31 -6.02
CA ALA A 327 42.80 -28.79 -5.02
C ALA A 327 43.88 -29.81 -4.63
N GLN A 328 43.51 -31.07 -4.38
CA GLN A 328 44.46 -32.14 -4.00
C GLN A 328 45.49 -32.43 -5.11
N ARG A 329 45.10 -32.28 -6.38
CA ARG A 329 45.99 -32.41 -7.54
C ARG A 329 46.83 -31.14 -7.78
N GLY A 330 46.71 -30.12 -6.93
CA GLY A 330 47.54 -28.91 -6.95
C GLY A 330 47.09 -27.85 -7.96
N HIS A 331 45.83 -27.89 -8.38
CA HIS A 331 45.22 -26.83 -9.18
C HIS A 331 44.71 -25.71 -8.28
N THR A 332 44.57 -24.51 -8.85
CA THR A 332 43.90 -23.40 -8.15
C THR A 332 42.39 -23.59 -8.28
N VAL A 333 41.69 -23.56 -7.15
CA VAL A 333 40.22 -23.53 -7.08
C VAL A 333 39.79 -22.13 -6.69
N ALA A 334 38.95 -21.52 -7.52
CA ALA A 334 38.51 -20.14 -7.44
C ALA A 334 36.99 -20.04 -7.59
N ILE A 335 36.42 -18.90 -7.21
CA ILE A 335 34.96 -18.69 -7.24
C ILE A 335 34.53 -18.29 -8.65
N HIS A 336 33.47 -18.92 -9.17
CA HIS A 336 32.69 -18.34 -10.27
C HIS A 336 31.38 -17.74 -9.75
N SER A 337 30.52 -18.60 -9.20
CA SER A 337 29.20 -18.28 -8.62
C SER A 337 28.57 -19.59 -8.15
N ALA A 338 27.80 -19.63 -7.06
CA ALA A 338 27.16 -20.89 -6.67
C ALA A 338 26.04 -21.26 -7.65
N SER A 339 25.16 -20.31 -8.00
CA SER A 339 24.01 -20.57 -8.87
C SER A 339 24.28 -20.38 -10.36
N HIS A 340 25.26 -19.55 -10.72
CA HIS A 340 25.51 -19.07 -12.09
C HIS A 340 24.24 -18.49 -12.77
N ASP A 341 23.37 -17.86 -11.98
CA ASP A 341 22.13 -17.25 -12.44
C ASP A 341 22.26 -15.73 -12.47
N TYR A 342 22.46 -15.18 -13.68
CA TYR A 342 22.60 -13.74 -13.92
C TYR A 342 21.49 -12.90 -13.32
N ALA A 343 20.23 -13.38 -13.38
CA ALA A 343 19.11 -12.64 -12.83
C ALA A 343 19.23 -12.57 -11.31
N LYS A 344 19.60 -13.66 -10.65
CA LYS A 344 19.77 -13.69 -9.18
C LYS A 344 20.98 -12.86 -8.75
N ILE A 345 22.16 -13.13 -9.31
CA ILE A 345 23.42 -12.60 -8.77
C ILE A 345 23.65 -11.13 -9.11
N TYR A 346 23.08 -10.61 -10.19
CA TYR A 346 23.28 -9.21 -10.59
C TYR A 346 22.11 -8.28 -10.26
N GLN A 347 21.16 -8.72 -9.40
CA GLN A 347 20.08 -7.87 -8.89
C GLN A 347 20.58 -6.77 -7.94
N SER A 348 21.60 -7.07 -7.13
CA SER A 348 22.24 -6.10 -6.22
C SER A 348 23.62 -6.61 -5.79
N VAL A 349 24.43 -5.72 -5.21
CA VAL A 349 25.74 -6.10 -4.62
C VAL A 349 25.55 -7.16 -3.52
N ASP A 350 24.51 -7.05 -2.69
CA ASP A 350 24.21 -8.02 -1.64
C ASP A 350 23.79 -9.37 -2.21
N ALA A 351 22.98 -9.40 -3.28
CA ALA A 351 22.58 -10.63 -3.93
C ALA A 351 23.79 -11.36 -4.56
N TYR A 352 24.72 -10.61 -5.17
CA TYR A 352 25.97 -11.16 -5.66
C TYR A 352 26.77 -11.81 -4.53
N PHE A 353 26.92 -11.10 -3.41
CA PHE A 353 27.75 -11.60 -2.31
C PHE A 353 27.12 -12.74 -1.52
N ALA A 354 25.80 -12.82 -1.44
CA ALA A 354 25.12 -13.98 -0.88
C ALA A 354 25.45 -15.27 -1.66
N ASP A 355 25.42 -15.20 -3.00
CA ASP A 355 25.77 -16.32 -3.88
C ASP A 355 27.27 -16.62 -3.88
N PHE A 356 28.10 -15.58 -3.87
CA PHE A 356 29.55 -15.68 -3.74
C PHE A 356 29.97 -16.40 -2.43
N ASP A 357 29.37 -16.01 -1.31
CA ASP A 357 29.70 -16.55 0.01
C ASP A 357 29.23 -18.01 0.17
N GLU A 358 28.13 -18.39 -0.48
CA GLU A 358 27.73 -19.78 -0.63
C GLU A 358 28.82 -20.59 -1.34
N MET A 359 29.31 -20.11 -2.50
CA MET A 359 30.35 -20.82 -3.25
C MET A 359 31.66 -20.90 -2.48
N ASN A 360 32.08 -19.82 -1.83
CA ASN A 360 33.30 -19.81 -1.02
C ASN A 360 33.21 -20.77 0.17
N SER A 361 32.02 -20.90 0.77
CA SER A 361 31.76 -21.87 1.84
C SER A 361 31.89 -23.32 1.34
N ILE A 362 31.37 -23.61 0.15
CA ILE A 362 31.52 -24.93 -0.49
C ILE A 362 32.99 -25.23 -0.80
N ILE A 363 33.73 -24.28 -1.39
CA ILE A 363 35.17 -24.43 -1.66
C ILE A 363 35.93 -24.70 -0.35
N THR A 364 35.63 -23.94 0.70
CA THR A 364 36.26 -24.11 2.02
C THR A 364 35.95 -25.48 2.61
N ALA A 365 34.71 -25.96 2.51
CA ALA A 365 34.32 -27.28 3.00
C ALA A 365 35.02 -28.43 2.25
N GLN A 366 35.19 -28.29 0.94
CA GLN A 366 35.82 -29.32 0.10
C GLN A 366 37.35 -29.32 0.19
N THR A 367 37.98 -28.15 0.35
CA THR A 367 39.45 -28.00 0.23
C THR A 367 40.15 -27.68 1.55
N GLY A 368 39.41 -27.27 2.57
CA GLY A 368 39.96 -26.77 3.84
C GLY A 368 40.51 -25.34 3.77
N LYS A 369 40.41 -24.66 2.62
CA LYS A 369 40.89 -23.28 2.42
C LYS A 369 39.84 -22.45 1.68
N ALA A 370 39.62 -21.21 2.13
CA ALA A 370 38.85 -20.25 1.36
C ALA A 370 39.57 -19.86 0.06
N ALA A 371 38.79 -19.53 -0.97
CA ALA A 371 39.32 -18.96 -2.20
C ALA A 371 39.85 -17.53 -1.95
N ASP A 372 40.73 -17.07 -2.84
CA ASP A 372 41.26 -15.69 -2.87
C ASP A 372 41.12 -15.03 -4.25
N LEU A 373 40.42 -15.73 -5.16
CA LEU A 373 40.27 -15.38 -6.57
C LEU A 373 38.84 -15.63 -7.02
N VAL A 374 38.32 -14.74 -7.86
CA VAL A 374 37.02 -14.87 -8.52
C VAL A 374 37.10 -14.59 -10.02
N ARG A 375 36.21 -15.20 -10.79
CA ARG A 375 35.87 -14.72 -12.13
C ARG A 375 34.39 -14.44 -12.16
N PHE A 376 34.01 -13.21 -12.48
CA PHE A 376 32.61 -12.83 -12.59
C PHE A 376 31.92 -13.64 -13.71
N PRO A 377 30.71 -14.17 -13.51
CA PRO A 377 29.91 -14.75 -14.59
C PRO A 377 29.75 -13.77 -15.74
N GLY A 378 30.20 -14.17 -16.93
CA GLY A 378 30.24 -13.32 -18.14
C GLY A 378 31.44 -12.37 -18.22
N GLY A 379 32.36 -12.40 -17.25
CA GLY A 379 33.51 -11.52 -17.10
C GLY A 379 33.16 -10.15 -16.50
N SER A 380 34.17 -9.42 -16.04
CA SER A 380 34.01 -8.05 -15.50
C SER A 380 33.44 -7.08 -16.54
N SER A 381 33.65 -7.37 -17.82
CA SER A 381 33.15 -6.64 -18.99
C SER A 381 31.72 -6.98 -19.41
N ASN A 382 31.00 -7.82 -18.67
CA ASN A 382 29.67 -8.26 -19.08
C ASN A 382 28.68 -7.08 -19.14
N THR A 383 27.76 -7.14 -20.10
CA THR A 383 26.67 -6.15 -20.24
C THR A 383 25.31 -6.71 -19.87
N ILE A 384 25.21 -8.03 -19.62
CA ILE A 384 23.96 -8.68 -19.23
C ILE A 384 23.47 -8.17 -17.87
N SER A 385 24.40 -7.86 -16.97
CA SER A 385 24.12 -7.26 -15.65
C SER A 385 23.32 -5.95 -15.73
N LYS A 386 23.44 -5.18 -16.82
CA LYS A 386 22.64 -3.94 -17.05
C LYS A 386 21.14 -4.17 -17.00
N LYS A 387 20.69 -5.38 -17.34
CA LYS A 387 19.26 -5.73 -17.31
C LYS A 387 18.70 -5.84 -15.89
N TYR A 388 19.56 -6.01 -14.90
CA TYR A 388 19.17 -6.28 -13.51
C TYR A 388 19.58 -5.14 -12.59
N CYS A 389 20.79 -4.60 -12.76
CA CYS A 389 21.28 -3.47 -11.99
C CYS A 389 22.32 -2.69 -12.80
N TYR A 390 21.97 -1.45 -13.16
CA TYR A 390 22.88 -0.54 -13.88
C TYR A 390 24.02 -0.07 -12.97
N GLY A 391 25.26 -0.05 -13.45
CA GLY A 391 26.44 0.32 -12.68
C GLY A 391 26.97 -0.77 -11.74
N ILE A 392 26.35 -1.95 -11.68
CA ILE A 392 26.71 -2.98 -10.68
C ILE A 392 28.14 -3.50 -10.88
N MET A 393 28.63 -3.64 -12.11
CA MET A 393 29.99 -4.20 -12.32
C MET A 393 31.06 -3.23 -11.85
N SER A 394 30.86 -1.93 -12.08
CA SER A 394 31.72 -0.87 -11.54
C SER A 394 31.81 -0.91 -10.01
N GLN A 395 30.71 -1.27 -9.34
CA GLN A 395 30.71 -1.47 -7.88
C GLN A 395 31.37 -2.80 -7.47
N LEU A 396 31.04 -3.90 -8.14
CA LEU A 396 31.48 -5.24 -7.76
C LEU A 396 32.99 -5.43 -7.86
N VAL A 397 33.66 -4.84 -8.86
CA VAL A 397 35.12 -4.91 -8.94
C VAL A 397 35.80 -4.29 -7.72
N CYS A 398 35.26 -3.16 -7.24
CA CYS A 398 35.75 -2.49 -6.03
C CYS A 398 35.38 -3.30 -4.78
N ALA A 399 34.16 -3.82 -4.71
CA ALA A 399 33.67 -4.52 -3.54
C ALA A 399 34.38 -5.86 -3.32
N VAL A 400 34.75 -6.57 -4.39
CA VAL A 400 35.55 -7.81 -4.33
C VAL A 400 36.96 -7.50 -3.81
N GLU A 401 37.60 -6.44 -4.29
CA GLU A 401 38.92 -5.99 -3.83
C GLU A 401 38.88 -5.55 -2.35
N GLU A 402 37.86 -4.82 -1.93
CA GLU A 402 37.66 -4.42 -0.53
C GLU A 402 37.50 -5.64 0.40
N ARG A 403 36.94 -6.75 -0.11
CA ARG A 403 36.85 -8.03 0.63
C ARG A 403 38.14 -8.84 0.59
N GLY A 404 39.21 -8.33 -0.03
CA GLY A 404 40.51 -8.98 -0.13
C GLY A 404 40.62 -10.03 -1.23
N PHE A 405 39.66 -10.09 -2.16
CA PHE A 405 39.70 -11.00 -3.29
C PHE A 405 40.25 -10.30 -4.53
N ARG A 406 40.90 -11.06 -5.38
CA ARG A 406 41.27 -10.62 -6.73
C ARG A 406 40.28 -11.18 -7.73
N TYR A 407 40.10 -10.51 -8.86
CA TYR A 407 39.35 -11.06 -9.98
C TYR A 407 40.22 -11.24 -11.21
N CYS A 408 39.86 -12.21 -12.06
CA CYS A 408 40.56 -12.47 -13.32
C CYS A 408 39.58 -12.76 -14.45
N ASP A 409 39.69 -12.00 -15.53
CA ASP A 409 39.07 -12.28 -16.82
C ASP A 409 39.99 -13.21 -17.64
N TRP A 410 40.06 -13.02 -18.95
CA TRP A 410 40.91 -13.80 -19.85
C TRP A 410 41.47 -12.91 -20.97
N ASN A 411 42.42 -13.39 -21.74
CA ASN A 411 42.88 -12.69 -22.95
C ASN A 411 42.97 -13.62 -24.18
N VAL A 412 42.73 -14.92 -23.98
CA VAL A 412 42.59 -15.92 -25.04
C VAL A 412 41.25 -16.60 -24.89
N SER A 413 40.40 -16.48 -25.92
CA SER A 413 39.09 -17.13 -25.96
C SER A 413 39.18 -18.42 -26.77
N SER A 414 38.73 -19.55 -26.19
CA SER A 414 38.59 -20.81 -26.92
C SER A 414 37.42 -20.81 -27.92
N GLY A 415 36.42 -19.95 -27.67
CA GLY A 415 35.17 -19.88 -28.42
C GLY A 415 34.10 -20.88 -27.97
N ASP A 416 34.36 -21.69 -26.93
CA ASP A 416 33.47 -22.75 -26.44
C ASP A 416 32.25 -22.24 -25.63
N ALA A 417 32.29 -20.99 -25.16
CA ALA A 417 31.13 -20.23 -24.69
C ALA A 417 30.27 -19.65 -25.82
N GLY A 418 30.84 -19.54 -27.03
CA GLY A 418 30.18 -18.99 -28.21
C GLY A 418 29.70 -20.09 -29.17
N GLY A 419 29.87 -19.86 -30.47
CA GLY A 419 29.42 -20.79 -31.51
C GLY A 419 30.32 -22.01 -31.73
N THR A 420 31.47 -22.12 -31.05
CA THR A 420 32.41 -23.22 -31.29
C THR A 420 31.96 -24.48 -30.58
N THR A 421 31.78 -25.57 -31.32
CA THR A 421 31.35 -26.88 -30.80
C THR A 421 32.25 -28.05 -31.22
N SER A 422 33.34 -27.77 -31.96
CA SER A 422 34.29 -28.79 -32.40
C SER A 422 35.63 -28.68 -31.68
N THR A 423 36.17 -29.82 -31.27
CA THR A 423 37.47 -29.91 -30.59
C THR A 423 38.60 -29.27 -31.41
N SER A 424 38.67 -29.56 -32.72
CA SER A 424 39.73 -29.02 -33.58
C SER A 424 39.67 -27.49 -33.70
N GLN A 425 38.47 -26.90 -33.68
CA GLN A 425 38.33 -25.45 -33.71
C GLN A 425 38.72 -24.82 -32.37
N VAL A 426 38.38 -25.46 -31.25
CA VAL A 426 38.87 -25.02 -29.92
C VAL A 426 40.39 -25.02 -29.89
N VAL A 427 41.04 -26.10 -30.34
CA VAL A 427 42.51 -26.18 -30.45
C VAL A 427 43.06 -25.03 -31.31
N ALA A 428 42.50 -24.82 -32.51
CA ALA A 428 42.96 -23.77 -33.41
C ALA A 428 42.81 -22.36 -32.81
N ASN A 429 41.67 -22.07 -32.18
CA ASN A 429 41.40 -20.77 -31.54
C ASN A 429 42.37 -20.51 -30.38
N VAL A 430 42.53 -21.47 -29.47
CA VAL A 430 43.42 -21.33 -28.31
C VAL A 430 44.87 -21.15 -28.76
N ILE A 431 45.36 -21.97 -29.69
CA ILE A 431 46.73 -21.86 -30.21
C ILE A 431 46.96 -20.50 -30.89
N ALA A 432 46.01 -20.05 -31.72
CA ALA A 432 46.12 -18.76 -32.38
C ALA A 432 46.15 -17.60 -31.37
N GLY A 433 45.31 -17.66 -30.33
CA GLY A 433 45.30 -16.67 -29.26
C GLY A 433 46.57 -16.67 -28.43
N ILE A 434 47.09 -17.85 -28.06
CA ILE A 434 48.35 -17.97 -27.31
C ILE A 434 49.52 -17.36 -28.10
N LYS A 435 49.60 -17.61 -29.41
CA LYS A 435 50.67 -17.02 -30.26
C LYS A 435 50.66 -15.50 -30.30
N GLY A 436 49.51 -14.86 -30.02
CA GLY A 436 49.38 -13.41 -29.96
C GLY A 436 49.80 -12.78 -28.63
N ASN A 437 50.09 -13.58 -27.60
CA ASN A 437 50.30 -13.12 -26.24
C ASN A 437 51.55 -13.74 -25.61
N ASN A 438 52.31 -12.93 -24.87
CA ASN A 438 53.44 -13.46 -24.11
C ASN A 438 53.00 -14.22 -22.85
N VAL A 439 51.96 -13.71 -22.19
CA VAL A 439 51.28 -14.32 -21.06
C VAL A 439 49.81 -14.47 -21.42
N SER A 440 49.33 -15.71 -21.47
CA SER A 440 47.98 -16.06 -21.89
C SER A 440 47.15 -16.56 -20.72
N VAL A 441 45.95 -16.01 -20.53
CA VAL A 441 44.90 -16.57 -19.67
C VAL A 441 43.81 -17.07 -20.60
N VAL A 442 43.67 -18.39 -20.68
CA VAL A 442 42.79 -19.08 -21.62
C VAL A 442 41.47 -19.40 -20.95
N LEU A 443 40.36 -18.91 -21.51
CA LEU A 443 39.01 -19.28 -21.09
C LEU A 443 38.52 -20.55 -21.80
N GLN A 444 38.20 -21.58 -21.03
CA GLN A 444 37.51 -22.80 -21.45
C GLN A 444 36.44 -23.20 -20.40
N HIS A 445 35.60 -24.17 -20.73
CA HIS A 445 34.57 -24.71 -19.84
C HIS A 445 34.68 -26.24 -19.77
N ASP A 446 34.99 -26.78 -18.60
CA ASP A 446 35.19 -28.21 -18.37
C ASP A 446 33.87 -29.01 -18.33
N ILE A 447 32.73 -28.32 -18.32
CA ILE A 447 31.40 -28.93 -18.51
C ILE A 447 31.10 -29.31 -19.96
N LYS A 448 32.01 -29.04 -20.92
CA LYS A 448 31.82 -29.29 -22.36
C LYS A 448 32.84 -30.32 -22.86
N ASN A 449 32.39 -31.53 -23.23
CA ASN A 449 33.31 -32.61 -23.65
C ASN A 449 34.27 -32.20 -24.79
N PHE A 450 33.77 -31.50 -25.82
CA PHE A 450 34.61 -31.09 -26.95
C PHE A 450 35.71 -30.09 -26.55
N SER A 451 35.50 -29.30 -25.49
CA SER A 451 36.50 -28.38 -24.94
C SER A 451 37.55 -29.14 -24.13
N VAL A 452 37.10 -30.09 -23.28
CA VAL A 452 38.00 -30.99 -22.55
C VAL A 452 38.88 -31.83 -23.50
N ASP A 453 38.29 -32.35 -24.58
CA ASP A 453 39.00 -33.11 -25.63
C ASP A 453 40.08 -32.30 -26.34
N ALA A 454 40.00 -30.96 -26.31
CA ALA A 454 41.00 -30.09 -26.94
C ALA A 454 42.26 -29.90 -26.09
N VAL A 455 42.15 -30.07 -24.77
CA VAL A 455 43.20 -29.69 -23.80
C VAL A 455 44.49 -30.46 -24.03
N GLU A 456 44.41 -31.76 -24.32
CA GLU A 456 45.61 -32.59 -24.58
C GLU A 456 46.44 -32.05 -25.75
N GLN A 457 45.79 -31.69 -26.87
CA GLN A 457 46.48 -31.15 -28.04
C GLN A 457 47.03 -29.74 -27.78
N ILE A 458 46.32 -28.92 -27.01
CA ILE A 458 46.78 -27.58 -26.60
C ILE A 458 48.05 -27.69 -25.75
N ILE A 459 48.07 -28.61 -24.78
CA ILE A 459 49.23 -28.85 -23.91
C ILE A 459 50.40 -29.39 -24.72
N GLN A 460 50.19 -30.41 -25.55
CA GLN A 460 51.25 -30.99 -26.40
C GLN A 460 51.89 -29.93 -27.29
N TRP A 461 51.07 -29.12 -27.97
CA TRP A 461 51.57 -28.03 -28.80
C TRP A 461 52.33 -26.99 -27.96
N GLY A 462 51.74 -26.52 -26.86
CA GLY A 462 52.34 -25.49 -26.00
C GLY A 462 53.71 -25.91 -25.48
N LEU A 463 53.82 -27.14 -24.94
CA LEU A 463 55.09 -27.68 -24.46
C LEU A 463 56.11 -27.84 -25.60
N SER A 464 55.68 -28.27 -26.80
CA SER A 464 56.57 -28.39 -27.96
C SER A 464 57.12 -27.05 -28.45
N GLU A 465 56.38 -25.97 -28.23
CA GLU A 465 56.76 -24.60 -28.57
C GLU A 465 57.47 -23.88 -27.41
N GLY A 466 57.72 -24.57 -26.29
CA GLY A 466 58.41 -24.02 -25.12
C GLY A 466 57.57 -23.11 -24.23
N TYR A 467 56.23 -23.25 -24.25
CA TYR A 467 55.37 -22.59 -23.28
C TYR A 467 55.37 -23.31 -21.94
N THR A 468 55.23 -22.54 -20.86
CA THR A 468 55.06 -23.05 -19.50
C THR A 468 53.61 -22.90 -19.06
N PHE A 469 53.03 -23.98 -18.54
CA PHE A 469 51.67 -23.96 -18.00
C PHE A 469 51.70 -23.78 -16.48
N LEU A 470 51.00 -22.76 -15.98
CA LEU A 470 50.95 -22.43 -14.56
C LEU A 470 49.50 -22.28 -14.08
N PRO A 471 49.21 -22.57 -12.80
CA PRO A 471 47.96 -22.18 -12.18
C PRO A 471 48.03 -20.71 -11.74
N ILE A 472 46.90 -20.03 -11.62
CA ILE A 472 46.85 -18.65 -11.11
C ILE A 472 47.10 -18.68 -9.59
N THR A 473 47.93 -17.79 -9.07
CA THR A 473 48.31 -17.71 -7.65
C THR A 473 48.18 -16.28 -7.12
N SER A 474 48.44 -16.07 -5.82
CA SER A 474 48.44 -14.76 -5.15
C SER A 474 49.39 -13.72 -5.76
N THR A 475 50.38 -14.16 -6.55
CA THR A 475 51.35 -13.28 -7.22
C THR A 475 51.24 -13.31 -8.74
N THR A 476 50.18 -13.89 -9.30
CA THR A 476 49.95 -13.86 -10.75
C THR A 476 49.43 -12.49 -11.19
N PRO A 477 49.97 -11.87 -12.27
CA PRO A 477 49.36 -10.68 -12.85
C PRO A 477 47.99 -11.02 -13.45
N MET A 478 46.96 -10.28 -13.06
CA MET A 478 45.59 -10.56 -13.48
C MET A 478 45.28 -10.00 -14.87
N SER A 479 44.52 -10.76 -15.66
CA SER A 479 43.92 -10.26 -16.90
C SER A 479 42.63 -9.54 -16.53
N HIS A 480 42.53 -8.23 -16.78
CA HIS A 480 41.31 -7.44 -16.55
C HIS A 480 40.80 -6.87 -17.87
N HIS A 481 39.53 -7.07 -18.16
CA HIS A 481 38.85 -6.35 -19.24
C HIS A 481 38.45 -4.94 -18.81
N GLY A 482 38.00 -4.13 -19.78
CA GLY A 482 37.28 -2.89 -19.48
C GLY A 482 35.89 -3.18 -18.89
N ILE A 483 35.53 -2.44 -17.85
CA ILE A 483 34.20 -2.54 -17.21
C ILE A 483 33.18 -1.84 -18.10
N ASN A 484 32.11 -2.56 -18.44
CA ASN A 484 31.11 -2.08 -19.39
C ASN A 484 29.74 -1.81 -18.76
N ASN A 485 29.56 -2.00 -17.44
CA ASN A 485 28.34 -1.68 -16.70
C ASN A 485 28.62 -0.81 -15.49
#